data_AF-A0A3M1WSA2-F1
#
_entry.id   AF-A0A3M1WSA2-F1
#
_cell.length_a   1.000
_cell.length_b   1.000
_cell.length_c   1.000
_cell.angle_alpha   90.00
_cell.angle_beta   90.00
_cell.angle_gamma   90.00
#
_symmetry.space_group_name_H-M   'P 1'
#
loop_
_entity.id
_entity.type
_entity.pdbx_description
1 polymer ?
#
loop_
_entity_poly.entity_id
_entity_poly.type
_entity_poly.pdbx_seq_one_letter_code
_entity_poly.pdbx_strand_id
1 'polypeptide(L)'
;MAQDKKAQAKATPEQIRYADILFYGSWAGIFIMLITYFVYLSGILEPYIPLQQVAQYWSQPVDHYVHDGHVPLGWGWFKLLGKGDFLNFIGIALLAVMTIIGFITL
;
A
#
# COMPACT_ATOMS: atom_id res chain seq x y z
N MET A 1 36.46 23.81 -21.68
CA MET A 1 35.35 24.69 -21.27
C MET A 1 34.00 23.98 -21.44
N ALA A 2 33.75 22.91 -20.68
CA ALA A 2 32.46 22.18 -20.71
C ALA A 2 31.94 21.89 -19.30
N GLN A 3 32.39 22.68 -18.32
CA GLN A 3 32.12 22.46 -16.90
C GLN A 3 30.96 23.34 -16.38
N ASP A 4 30.08 23.80 -17.28
CA ASP A 4 29.05 24.80 -16.96
C ASP A 4 27.64 24.42 -17.47
N LYS A 5 27.34 23.12 -17.47
CA LYS A 5 25.97 22.59 -17.67
C LYS A 5 25.42 21.88 -16.42
N LYS A 6 26.00 22.17 -15.26
CA LYS A 6 25.33 21.95 -13.97
C LYS A 6 24.82 23.30 -13.47
N ALA A 7 24.04 23.99 -14.30
CA ALA A 7 23.10 24.95 -13.77
C ALA A 7 22.25 24.17 -12.76
N GLN A 8 22.48 24.44 -11.48
CA GLN A 8 21.70 23.91 -10.37
C GLN A 8 20.25 24.19 -10.69
N ALA A 9 19.52 23.20 -11.20
CA ALA A 9 18.08 23.21 -11.18
C ALA A 9 17.70 23.07 -9.70
N LYS A 10 17.73 24.20 -8.98
CA LYS A 10 17.20 24.28 -7.62
C LYS A 10 15.73 23.89 -7.73
N ALA A 11 15.37 22.80 -7.05
CA ALA A 11 13.98 22.43 -6.91
C ALA A 11 13.20 23.62 -6.36
N THR A 12 12.04 23.88 -6.96
CA THR A 12 11.12 24.89 -6.44
C THR A 12 10.68 24.53 -5.03
N PRO A 13 10.34 25.50 -4.16
CA PRO A 13 9.83 25.21 -2.82
C PRO A 13 8.67 24.20 -2.81
N GLU A 14 7.82 24.25 -3.83
CA GLU A 14 6.68 23.35 -4.04
C GLU A 14 7.14 21.92 -4.36
N GLN A 15 8.17 21.74 -5.18
CA GLN A 15 8.77 20.43 -5.47
C GLN A 15 9.45 19.81 -4.23
N ILE A 16 10.06 20.64 -3.37
CA ILE A 16 10.63 20.18 -2.11
C ILE A 16 9.51 19.71 -1.17
N ARG A 17 8.43 20.50 -1.06
CA ARG A 17 7.25 20.13 -0.25
C ARG A 17 6.61 18.83 -0.73
N TYR A 18 6.46 18.65 -2.04
CA TYR A 18 6.01 17.41 -2.66
C TYR A 18 6.90 16.22 -2.25
N ALA A 19 8.22 16.40 -2.37
CA ALA A 19 9.19 15.37 -2.04
C ALA A 19 9.14 15.00 -0.55
N ASP A 20 9.01 15.98 0.34
CA ASP A 20 8.91 15.76 1.78
C ASP A 20 7.64 15.00 2.15
N ILE A 21 6.47 15.40 1.61
CA ILE A 21 5.20 14.71 1.83
C ILE A 21 5.31 13.25 1.39
N LEU A 22 5.84 13.02 0.18
CA LEU A 22 5.99 11.67 -0.34
C LEU A 22 7.01 10.86 0.48
N PHE A 23 8.10 11.47 0.93
CA PHE A 23 9.13 10.81 1.73
C PHE A 23 8.59 10.34 3.09
N TYR A 24 7.98 11.25 3.86
CA TYR A 24 7.42 10.90 5.16
C TYR A 24 6.21 9.97 5.02
N GLY A 25 5.36 10.21 4.02
CA GLY A 25 4.22 9.34 3.71
C GLY A 25 4.66 7.92 3.33
N SER A 26 5.75 7.78 2.57
CA SER A 26 6.30 6.48 2.20
C SER A 26 6.81 5.70 3.40
N TRP A 27 7.58 6.37 4.28
CA TRP A 27 8.05 5.76 5.52
C TRP A 27 6.90 5.36 6.45
N ALA A 28 5.87 6.20 6.57
CA ALA A 28 4.67 5.87 7.34
C ALA A 28 3.95 4.65 6.75
N GLY A 29 3.77 4.59 5.43
CA GLY A 29 3.14 3.46 4.74
C GLY A 29 3.91 2.15 4.93
N ILE A 30 5.24 2.19 4.80
CA ILE A 30 6.11 1.04 5.06
C ILE A 30 5.98 0.57 6.51
N PHE A 31 6.03 1.49 7.47
CA PHE A 31 5.92 1.15 8.89
C PHE A 31 4.55 0.54 9.22
N ILE A 32 3.46 1.08 8.67
CA ILE A 32 2.12 0.50 8.79
C ILE A 32 2.11 -0.91 8.19
N MET A 33 2.58 -1.11 6.96
CA MET A 33 2.62 -2.43 6.33
C MET A 33 3.42 -3.44 7.16
N LEU A 34 4.55 -3.02 7.72
CA LEU A 34 5.37 -3.85 8.60
C LEU A 34 4.62 -4.25 9.88
N ILE A 35 3.94 -3.31 10.54
CA ILE A 35 3.09 -3.63 11.70
C ILE A 35 1.97 -4.60 11.32
N THR A 36 1.24 -4.33 10.23
CA THR A 36 0.13 -5.22 9.80
C THR A 36 0.63 -6.62 9.47
N TYR A 37 1.84 -6.74 8.92
CA TYR A 37 2.48 -8.03 8.66
C TYR A 37 2.80 -8.78 9.96
N PHE A 38 3.29 -8.11 10.99
CA PHE A 38 3.48 -8.74 12.31
C PHE A 38 2.16 -9.14 12.96
N VAL A 39 1.10 -8.34 12.82
CA VAL A 39 -0.25 -8.69 13.28
C VAL A 39 -0.76 -9.95 12.56
N TYR A 40 -0.51 -10.06 11.26
CA TYR A 40 -0.84 -11.25 10.47
C TYR A 40 -0.05 -12.49 10.94
N LEU A 41 1.27 -12.37 11.11
CA LEU A 41 2.13 -13.49 11.54
C LEU A 41 1.84 -13.95 12.97
N SER A 42 1.52 -13.03 13.88
CA SER A 42 1.21 -13.35 15.27
C SER A 42 -0.13 -14.06 15.44
N GLY A 43 -0.98 -14.09 14.40
CA GLY A 43 -2.29 -14.73 14.44
C GLY A 43 -3.28 -14.04 15.38
N ILE A 44 -3.00 -12.79 15.79
CA ILE A 44 -3.90 -12.00 16.66
C ILE A 44 -5.23 -11.74 15.93
N LEU A 45 -5.17 -11.50 14.62
CA LEU A 45 -6.35 -11.43 13.75
C LEU A 45 -6.43 -12.70 12.90
N GLU A 46 -7.62 -13.30 12.86
CA GLU A 46 -7.89 -14.39 11.93
C GLU A 46 -7.75 -13.88 10.48
N PRO A 47 -6.99 -14.57 9.62
CA PRO A 47 -6.96 -14.25 8.21
C PRO A 47 -8.30 -14.62 7.57
N TYR A 48 -8.72 -13.88 6.54
CA TYR A 48 -9.92 -14.23 5.78
C TYR A 48 -9.69 -15.53 4.99
N ILE A 49 -8.50 -15.68 4.40
CA ILE A 49 -8.07 -16.90 3.74
C ILE A 49 -7.00 -17.59 4.57
N PRO A 50 -7.24 -18.83 5.04
CA PRO A 50 -6.26 -19.58 5.82
C PRO A 50 -4.96 -19.75 5.05
N LEU A 51 -3.82 -19.56 5.73
CA LEU A 51 -2.47 -19.72 5.18
C LEU A 51 -2.27 -21.03 4.40
N GLN A 52 -2.87 -22.12 4.88
CA GLN A 52 -2.77 -23.45 4.28
C GLN A 52 -3.49 -23.55 2.93
N GLN A 53 -4.50 -22.72 2.71
CA GLN A 53 -5.33 -22.72 1.51
C GLN A 53 -4.87 -21.67 0.49
N VAL A 54 -4.02 -20.70 0.87
CA VAL A 54 -3.51 -19.65 -0.01
C VAL A 54 -2.88 -20.22 -1.29
N ALA A 55 -2.03 -21.25 -1.16
CA ALA A 55 -1.37 -21.87 -2.31
C ALA A 55 -2.36 -22.53 -3.27
N GLN A 56 -3.43 -23.14 -2.74
CA GLN A 56 -4.49 -23.73 -3.55
C GLN A 56 -5.26 -22.65 -4.31
N TYR A 57 -5.68 -21.59 -3.63
CA TYR A 57 -6.41 -20.48 -4.25
C TYR A 57 -5.59 -19.72 -5.30
N TRP A 58 -4.28 -19.56 -5.10
CA TRP A 58 -3.39 -18.92 -6.10
C TRP A 58 -3.27 -19.70 -7.41
N SER A 59 -3.45 -21.02 -7.38
CA SER A 59 -3.43 -21.84 -8.59
C SER A 59 -4.73 -21.81 -9.40
N GLN A 60 -5.81 -21.26 -8.82
CA GLN A 60 -7.11 -21.20 -9.46
C GLN A 60 -7.31 -19.89 -10.24
N PRO A 61 -8.19 -19.88 -11.25
CA PRO A 61 -8.58 -18.64 -11.91
C PRO A 61 -9.18 -17.64 -10.91
N VAL A 62 -8.94 -16.35 -11.14
CA VAL A 62 -9.41 -15.28 -10.24
C VAL A 62 -10.93 -15.29 -10.05
N ASP A 63 -11.69 -15.73 -11.05
CA ASP A 63 -13.15 -15.85 -10.97
C ASP A 63 -13.56 -16.85 -9.88
N HIS A 64 -12.89 -18.01 -9.81
CA HIS A 64 -13.10 -19.00 -8.76
C HIS A 64 -12.69 -18.49 -7.39
N TYR A 65 -11.58 -17.76 -7.29
CA TYR A 65 -11.16 -17.13 -6.03
C TYR A 65 -12.21 -16.15 -5.49
N VAL A 66 -12.74 -15.28 -6.36
CA VAL A 66 -13.73 -14.27 -5.96
C VAL A 66 -15.06 -14.94 -5.62
N HIS A 67 -15.48 -15.91 -6.43
CA HIS A 67 -16.76 -16.60 -6.26
C HIS A 67 -16.77 -17.51 -5.02
N ASP A 68 -15.76 -18.37 -4.88
CA ASP A 68 -15.68 -19.33 -3.78
C ASP A 68 -15.27 -18.65 -2.47
N GLY A 69 -14.34 -17.69 -2.56
CA GLY A 69 -13.87 -16.90 -1.43
C GLY A 69 -14.86 -15.84 -0.98
N HIS A 70 -15.96 -15.57 -1.70
CA HIS A 70 -16.91 -14.49 -1.41
C HIS A 70 -16.22 -13.12 -1.16
N VAL A 71 -15.07 -12.92 -1.80
CA VAL A 71 -14.25 -11.74 -1.59
C VAL A 71 -14.97 -10.55 -2.24
N PRO A 72 -15.28 -9.50 -1.48
CA PRO A 72 -16.01 -8.36 -2.02
C PRO A 72 -15.09 -7.57 -2.97
N LEU A 73 -15.57 -7.33 -4.19
CA LEU A 73 -14.83 -6.62 -5.23
C LEU A 73 -14.71 -5.12 -4.95
N GLY A 74 -13.72 -4.48 -5.57
CA GLY A 74 -13.50 -3.04 -5.48
C GLY A 74 -13.17 -2.59 -4.06
N TRP A 75 -13.87 -1.57 -3.55
CA TRP A 75 -13.69 -1.03 -2.19
C TRP A 75 -14.28 -1.91 -1.08
N GLY A 76 -14.81 -3.08 -1.41
CA GLY A 76 -15.39 -4.01 -0.45
C GLY A 76 -14.43 -4.48 0.65
N TRP A 77 -13.12 -4.41 0.40
CA TRP A 77 -12.07 -4.77 1.36
C TRP A 77 -12.12 -3.96 2.67
N PHE A 78 -12.75 -2.77 2.69
CA PHE A 78 -12.95 -2.02 3.94
C PHE A 78 -13.71 -2.83 5.01
N LYS A 79 -14.64 -3.71 4.58
CA LYS A 79 -15.39 -4.59 5.49
C LYS A 79 -14.51 -5.71 6.06
N LEU A 80 -13.36 -5.97 5.43
CA LEU A 80 -12.42 -7.03 5.79
C LEU A 80 -11.23 -6.52 6.59
N LEU A 81 -11.21 -5.25 7.02
CA LEU A 81 -10.12 -4.71 7.86
C LEU A 81 -9.94 -5.45 9.19
N GLY A 82 -10.97 -6.16 9.66
CA GLY A 82 -10.88 -7.05 10.82
C GLY A 82 -10.18 -8.39 10.54
N LYS A 83 -9.72 -8.61 9.30
CA LYS A 83 -8.99 -9.80 8.87
C LYS A 83 -7.54 -9.43 8.55
N GLY A 84 -6.61 -10.22 9.08
CA GLY A 84 -5.19 -9.84 9.12
C GLY A 84 -4.54 -9.68 7.75
N ASP A 85 -5.01 -10.45 6.77
CA ASP A 85 -4.59 -10.41 5.36
C ASP A 85 -5.00 -9.11 4.65
N PHE A 86 -6.17 -8.56 4.97
CA PHE A 86 -6.68 -7.32 4.37
C PHE A 86 -6.22 -6.05 5.11
N LEU A 87 -5.70 -6.19 6.34
CA LEU A 87 -5.22 -5.05 7.11
C LEU A 87 -4.05 -4.32 6.42
N ASN A 88 -3.20 -5.06 5.70
CA ASN A 88 -2.05 -4.50 4.96
C ASN A 88 -2.48 -3.50 3.88
N PHE A 89 -3.70 -3.62 3.34
CA PHE A 89 -4.22 -2.72 2.30
C PHE A 89 -4.33 -1.27 2.79
N ILE A 90 -4.41 -1.03 4.10
CA ILE A 90 -4.37 0.33 4.66
C ILE A 90 -3.07 1.03 4.28
N GLY A 91 -1.93 0.34 4.40
CA GLY A 91 -0.63 0.90 4.06
C GLY A 91 -0.51 1.18 2.56
N ILE A 92 -1.01 0.26 1.72
CA ILE A 92 -1.04 0.43 0.26
C ILE A 92 -1.92 1.62 -0.14
N ALA A 93 -3.12 1.72 0.44
CA ALA A 93 -4.05 2.81 0.18
C ALA A 93 -3.46 4.16 0.60
N LEU A 94 -2.77 4.21 1.75
CA LEU A 94 -2.06 5.41 2.19
C LEU A 94 -1.01 5.84 1.17
N LEU A 95 -0.16 4.92 0.70
CA LEU A 95 0.85 5.23 -0.32
C LEU A 95 0.24 5.78 -1.60
N ALA A 96 -0.85 5.18 -2.08
CA ALA A 96 -1.54 5.64 -3.28
C ALA A 96 -2.13 7.06 -3.10
N VAL A 97 -2.72 7.35 -1.93
CA VAL A 97 -3.27 8.66 -1.61
C VAL A 97 -2.18 9.72 -1.46
N MET A 98 -0.99 9.37 -0.95
CA MET A 98 0.12 10.32 -0.83
C MET A 98 0.54 10.91 -2.18
N THR A 99 0.49 10.13 -3.26
CA THR A 99 0.76 10.65 -4.61
C THR A 99 -0.27 11.69 -5.02
N ILE A 100 -1.56 11.45 -4.74
CA ILE A 100 -2.64 12.39 -5.04
C ILE A 100 -2.45 13.69 -4.24
N ILE A 101 -2.17 13.58 -2.94
CA ILE A 101 -1.92 14.74 -2.08
C ILE A 101 -0.71 15.52 -2.59
N GLY A 102 0.36 14.82 -2.96
CA GLY A 102 1.53 15.44 -3.54
C GLY A 102 1.19 16.27 -4.78
N PHE A 103 0.42 15.73 -5.72
CA PHE A 103 -0.02 16.48 -6.91
C PHE A 103 -0.86 17.72 -6.59
N ILE A 104 -1.68 17.67 -5.52
CA ILE A 104 -2.47 18.82 -5.07
C ILE A 104 -1.57 19.92 -4.46
N THR A 105 -0.38 19.57 -3.97
CA THR A 105 0.56 20.50 -3.33
C THR A 105 1.58 21.15 -4.27
N LEU A 106 1.63 20.70 -5.53
CA LEU A 106 2.44 21.28 -6.62
C LEU A 106 1.74 22.51 -7.21
#